data_AF-A0AA38JFE7-F1
#
_entry.id   AF-A0AA38JFE7-F1
#
_cell.length_a   1.000
_cell.length_b   1.000
_cell.length_c   1.000
_cell.angle_alpha   90.00
_cell.angle_beta   90.00
_cell.angle_gamma   90.00
#
_symmetry.space_group_name_H-M   'P 1'
#
loop_
_entity.id
_entity.type
_entity.pdbx_description
1 polymer ?
#
loop_
_entity_poly.entity_id
_entity_poly.type
_entity_poly.pdbx_seq_one_letter_code
_entity_poly.pdbx_strand_id
1 'polypeptide(L)'
;FARDGIPLKTIEDFIKDPHVNAPKLRNTRLDKFAADPKSMKASPWNRALAHRFAEKAAEIAANSNDGRFGPHPIDWDKLFSDRLYRVYKQIIEARP
;
A
#
# COMPACT_ATOMS: atom_id res chain seq x y z
N PHE A 1 -2.43 -8.78 15.22
CA PHE A 1 -1.82 -7.56 14.64
C PHE A 1 -2.05 -6.37 15.57
N ALA A 2 -1.06 -5.97 16.39
CA ALA A 2 -1.27 -5.13 17.58
C ALA A 2 -1.47 -3.62 17.38
N ARG A 3 -1.26 -3.07 16.16
CA ARG A 3 -1.50 -1.64 15.88
C ARG A 3 -2.86 -1.43 15.24
N ASP A 4 -3.56 -0.39 15.68
CA ASP A 4 -4.82 0.06 15.07
C ASP A 4 -4.67 0.34 13.58
N GLY A 5 -5.81 0.34 12.88
CA GLY A 5 -5.91 0.87 11.53
C GLY A 5 -5.49 2.35 11.47
N ILE A 6 -5.42 2.87 10.26
CA ILE A 6 -5.27 4.30 10.07
C ILE A 6 -6.48 5.07 10.65
N PRO A 7 -6.31 6.21 11.35
CA PRO A 7 -7.45 6.96 11.85
C PRO A 7 -8.41 7.40 10.75
N LEU A 8 -9.72 7.33 11.00
CA LEU A 8 -10.76 7.72 10.04
C LEU A 8 -10.57 9.16 9.54
N LYS A 9 -10.24 10.09 10.45
CA LYS A 9 -9.94 11.48 10.10
C LYS A 9 -8.84 11.60 9.04
N THR A 10 -7.79 10.77 9.09
CA THR A 10 -6.73 10.78 8.08
C THR A 10 -7.21 10.27 6.73
N ILE A 11 -8.14 9.30 6.71
CA ILE A 11 -8.78 8.86 5.47
C ILE A 11 -9.64 9.98 4.89
N GLU A 12 -10.43 10.65 5.73
CA GLU A 12 -11.28 11.78 5.32
C GLU A 12 -10.44 12.95 4.77
N ASP A 13 -9.36 13.31 5.45
CA ASP A 13 -8.44 14.38 5.02
C ASP A 13 -7.75 14.00 3.69
N PHE A 14 -7.42 12.71 3.51
CA PHE A 14 -6.92 12.19 2.23
C PHE A 14 -7.95 12.25 1.11
N ILE A 15 -9.22 11.92 1.38
CA ILE A 15 -10.28 12.02 0.38
C ILE A 15 -10.51 13.49 -0.04
N LYS A 16 -10.39 14.43 0.91
CA LYS A 16 -10.54 15.87 0.64
C LYS A 16 -9.39 16.45 -0.19
N ASP A 17 -8.15 16.12 0.18
CA ASP A 17 -6.95 16.55 -0.53
C ASP A 17 -5.93 15.40 -0.63
N PRO A 18 -6.00 14.60 -1.70
CA PRO A 18 -5.10 13.48 -1.90
C PRO A 18 -3.65 13.88 -2.07
N HIS A 19 -3.36 15.08 -2.57
CA HIS A 19 -2.00 15.51 -2.85
C HIS A 19 -1.23 15.84 -1.56
N VAL A 20 -1.90 16.51 -0.63
CA VAL A 20 -1.30 16.91 0.66
C VAL A 20 -1.30 15.75 1.65
N ASN A 21 -2.39 14.98 1.71
CA ASN A 21 -2.61 14.00 2.77
C ASN A 21 -2.33 12.55 2.35
N ALA A 22 -1.67 12.32 1.21
CA ALA A 22 -1.33 10.98 0.74
C ALA A 22 -0.43 10.18 1.72
N PRO A 23 -0.55 8.83 1.71
CA PRO A 23 0.21 7.94 2.59
C PRO A 23 1.72 8.13 2.46
N LYS A 24 2.41 8.38 3.57
CA LYS A 24 3.88 8.35 3.60
C LYS A 24 4.38 6.91 3.36
N LEU A 25 5.62 6.76 2.88
CA LEU A 25 6.23 5.43 2.72
C LEU A 25 6.68 4.82 4.06
N ARG A 26 7.20 5.66 4.95
CA ARG A 26 7.72 5.25 6.26
C ARG A 26 6.67 5.42 7.35
N ASN A 27 6.59 4.44 8.26
CA ASN A 27 5.70 4.46 9.43
C ASN A 27 4.22 4.66 9.10
N THR A 28 3.81 4.30 7.89
CA THR A 28 2.41 4.36 7.45
C THR A 28 1.59 3.23 8.02
N ARG A 29 0.26 3.40 7.97
CA ARG A 29 -0.71 2.41 8.43
C ARG A 29 -1.57 1.96 7.26
N LEU A 30 -2.07 0.73 7.35
CA LEU A 30 -3.10 0.24 6.44
C LEU A 30 -4.47 0.69 6.92
N ASP A 31 -5.36 0.92 5.97
CA ASP A 31 -6.79 0.92 6.24
C ASP A 31 -7.24 -0.53 6.48
N LYS A 32 -7.72 -0.78 7.70
CA LYS A 32 -8.12 -2.10 8.20
C LYS A 32 -9.61 -2.21 8.48
N PHE A 33 -10.43 -1.23 8.10
CA PHE A 33 -11.84 -1.21 8.50
C PHE A 33 -12.78 -1.86 7.47
N ALA A 34 -12.26 -2.32 6.33
CA ALA A 34 -13.06 -3.00 5.30
C ALA A 34 -13.48 -4.42 5.72
N ALA A 35 -14.66 -4.89 5.27
CA ALA A 35 -15.20 -6.18 5.66
C ALA A 35 -14.37 -7.39 5.17
N ASP A 36 -13.76 -7.28 3.99
CA ASP A 36 -13.05 -8.37 3.32
C ASP A 36 -11.77 -7.87 2.60
N PRO A 37 -10.87 -8.78 2.16
CA PRO A 37 -9.60 -8.38 1.54
C PRO A 37 -9.75 -7.62 0.22
N LYS A 38 -10.82 -7.87 -0.56
CA LYS A 38 -11.08 -7.15 -1.81
C LYS A 38 -11.51 -5.71 -1.49
N SER A 39 -12.36 -5.52 -0.49
CA SER A 39 -12.72 -4.19 0.01
C SER A 39 -11.52 -3.43 0.57
N MET A 40 -10.62 -4.10 1.31
CA MET A 40 -9.36 -3.49 1.77
C MET A 40 -8.47 -3.08 0.59
N LYS A 41 -8.41 -3.89 -0.47
CA LYS A 41 -7.69 -3.58 -1.71
C LYS A 41 -8.32 -2.40 -2.46
N ALA A 42 -9.64 -2.26 -2.40
CA ALA A 42 -10.38 -1.19 -3.07
C ALA A 42 -10.29 0.16 -2.32
N SER A 43 -9.94 0.15 -1.02
CA SER A 43 -9.80 1.37 -0.22
C SER A 43 -8.87 2.39 -0.89
N PRO A 44 -9.31 3.67 -1.04
CA PRO A 44 -8.49 4.72 -1.64
C PRO A 44 -7.12 4.86 -0.98
N TRP A 45 -7.07 4.78 0.36
CA TRP A 45 -5.82 4.88 1.12
C TRP A 45 -4.85 3.74 0.79
N ASN A 46 -5.34 2.51 0.82
CA ASN A 46 -4.53 1.32 0.55
C ASN A 46 -4.05 1.27 -0.91
N ARG A 47 -4.88 1.71 -1.87
CA ARG A 47 -4.48 1.84 -3.27
C ARG A 47 -3.37 2.88 -3.45
N ALA A 48 -3.53 4.07 -2.87
CA ALA A 48 -2.52 5.12 -2.93
C ALA A 48 -1.19 4.68 -2.30
N LEU A 49 -1.26 3.91 -1.20
CA LEU A 49 -0.07 3.37 -0.56
C LEU A 49 0.65 2.34 -1.45
N ALA A 50 -0.10 1.42 -2.06
CA ALA A 50 0.45 0.42 -2.99
C ALA A 50 1.16 1.10 -4.16
N HIS A 51 0.51 2.12 -4.74
CA HIS A 51 1.07 2.89 -5.85
C HIS A 51 2.36 3.63 -5.45
N ARG A 52 2.38 4.30 -4.29
CA ARG A 52 3.60 4.96 -3.79
C ARG A 52 4.75 3.99 -3.56
N PHE A 53 4.46 2.77 -3.08
CA PHE A 53 5.50 1.74 -2.98
C PHE A 53 6.02 1.32 -4.35
N ALA A 54 5.14 1.18 -5.34
CA ALA A 54 5.52 0.87 -6.70
C ALA A 54 6.40 1.97 -7.33
N GLU A 55 5.99 3.23 -7.23
CA GLU A 55 6.78 4.38 -7.68
C GLU A 55 8.16 4.41 -7.04
N LYS A 56 8.24 4.22 -5.71
CA LYS A 56 9.53 4.23 -5.03
C LYS A 56 10.42 3.05 -5.41
N ALA A 57 9.84 1.86 -5.62
CA ALA A 57 10.59 0.71 -6.06
C ALA A 57 11.11 0.88 -7.49
N ALA A 58 10.29 1.44 -8.38
CA ALA A 58 10.71 1.81 -9.73
C ALA A 58 11.86 2.82 -9.71
N GLU A 59 11.76 3.86 -8.88
CA GLU A 59 12.82 4.86 -8.67
C GLU A 59 14.12 4.20 -8.17
N ILE A 60 14.05 3.33 -7.16
CA ILE A 60 15.21 2.62 -6.63
C ILE A 60 15.84 1.72 -7.70
N ALA A 61 15.03 0.99 -8.47
CA ALA A 61 15.52 0.08 -9.49
C ALA A 61 16.18 0.84 -10.64
N ALA A 62 15.60 1.96 -11.08
CA ALA A 62 16.18 2.83 -12.11
C ALA A 62 17.53 3.43 -11.70
N ASN A 63 17.75 3.66 -10.41
CA ASN A 63 19.02 4.17 -9.87
C ASN A 63 20.02 3.07 -9.47
N SER A 64 19.69 1.78 -9.69
CA SER A 64 20.58 0.66 -9.34
C SER A 64 21.33 0.16 -10.57
N ASN A 65 22.64 0.36 -10.59
CA ASN A 65 23.49 0.02 -11.75
C ASN A 65 24.12 -1.38 -11.68
N ASP A 66 23.75 -2.20 -10.71
CA ASP A 66 24.36 -3.50 -10.44
C ASP A 66 23.53 -4.69 -10.93
N GLY A 67 22.46 -4.44 -11.69
CA GLY A 67 21.66 -5.49 -12.31
C GLY A 67 20.85 -6.36 -11.33
N ARG A 68 20.78 -6.00 -10.03
CA ARG A 68 20.10 -6.81 -8.99
C ARG A 68 18.60 -7.04 -9.23
N PHE A 69 17.98 -6.23 -10.08
CA PHE A 69 16.57 -6.33 -10.44
C PHE A 69 16.32 -7.09 -11.76
N GLY A 70 17.39 -7.61 -12.38
CA GLY A 70 17.32 -8.34 -13.64
C GLY A 70 17.07 -7.45 -14.86
N PRO A 71 17.11 -8.03 -16.08
CA PRO A 71 17.00 -7.27 -17.33
C PRO A 71 15.55 -7.03 -17.78
N HIS A 72 14.57 -7.69 -17.16
CA HIS A 72 13.18 -7.64 -17.60
C HIS A 72 12.40 -6.54 -16.88
N PRO A 73 11.47 -5.85 -17.57
CA PRO A 73 10.56 -4.90 -16.94
C PRO A 73 9.78 -5.54 -15.79
N ILE A 74 9.74 -4.87 -14.64
CA ILE A 74 8.99 -5.31 -13.46
C ILE A 74 7.70 -4.50 -13.36
N ASP A 75 6.56 -5.18 -13.29
CA ASP A 75 5.27 -4.59 -12.95
C ASP A 75 5.18 -4.39 -11.42
N TRP A 76 5.71 -3.24 -10.97
CA TRP A 76 5.77 -2.89 -9.55
C TRP A 76 4.40 -2.73 -8.92
N ASP A 77 3.45 -2.11 -9.63
CA ASP A 77 2.08 -1.93 -9.14
C ASP A 77 1.43 -3.28 -8.86
N LYS A 78 1.50 -4.22 -9.81
CA LYS A 78 0.99 -5.58 -9.59
C LYS A 78 1.71 -6.29 -8.45
N LEU A 79 3.04 -6.19 -8.38
CA LEU A 79 3.84 -6.83 -7.33
C LEU A 79 3.43 -6.36 -5.94
N PHE A 80 3.30 -5.05 -5.72
CA PHE A 80 2.86 -4.51 -4.43
C PHE A 80 1.38 -4.76 -4.16
N SER A 81 0.53 -4.69 -5.18
CA SER A 81 -0.89 -5.02 -5.08
C SER A 81 -1.11 -6.45 -4.57
N ASP A 82 -0.37 -7.42 -5.14
CA ASP A 82 -0.48 -8.83 -4.76
C ASP A 82 0.11 -9.09 -3.36
N ARG A 83 1.26 -8.46 -3.04
CA ARG A 83 1.87 -8.59 -1.71
C ARG A 83 0.97 -8.03 -0.61
N LEU A 84 0.42 -6.83 -0.82
CA LEU A 84 -0.49 -6.22 0.15
C LEU A 84 -1.80 -7.01 0.27
N TYR A 85 -2.31 -7.59 -0.81
CA TYR A 85 -3.50 -8.44 -0.76
C TYR A 85 -3.31 -9.67 0.15
N ARG A 86 -2.12 -10.27 0.18
CA ARG A 86 -1.78 -11.35 1.14
C ARG A 86 -1.83 -10.84 2.58
N VAL A 87 -1.31 -9.63 2.84
CA VAL A 87 -1.40 -8.99 4.16
C VAL A 87 -2.85 -8.71 4.55
N TYR A 88 -3.69 -8.28 3.61
CA TYR A 88 -5.11 -8.04 3.87
C TYR A 88 -5.83 -9.33 4.28
N LYS A 89 -5.56 -10.46 3.59
CA LYS A 89 -6.09 -11.77 3.99
C LYS A 89 -5.73 -12.11 5.43
N GLN A 90 -4.45 -11.99 5.80
CA GLN A 90 -3.98 -12.25 7.17
C GLN A 90 -4.64 -11.33 8.20
N ILE A 91 -4.92 -10.06 7.85
CA ILE A 91 -5.62 -9.13 8.73
C ILE A 91 -7.05 -9.58 8.96
N ILE A 92 -7.78 -9.97 7.89
CA ILE A 92 -9.16 -10.45 7.98
C ILE A 92 -9.24 -11.75 8.77
N GLU A 93 -8.37 -12.72 8.48
CA GLU A 93 -8.30 -14.03 9.17
C GLU A 93 -7.95 -13.91 10.65
N ALA A 94 -7.22 -12.85 11.03
CA ALA A 94 -6.86 -12.57 12.42
C ALA A 94 -7.91 -11.76 13.20
N ARG A 95 -9.05 -11.42 12.59
CA ARG A 95 -10.16 -10.78 13.32
C ARG A 95 -10.86 -11.83 14.19
N PRO A 96 -11.16 -11.51 15.45
CA PRO A 96 -11.93 -12.39 16.33
C PRO A 96 -13.38 -12.55 15.85
#